data_AF-A0A9P7GH80-F1
#
_entry.id   AF-A0A9P7GH80-F1
#
_cell.length_a   1.000
_cell.length_b   1.000
_cell.length_c   1.000
_cell.angle_alpha   90.00
_cell.angle_beta   90.00
_cell.angle_gamma   90.00
#
_symmetry.space_group_name_H-M   'P 1'
#
loop_
_entity.id
_entity.type
_entity.pdbx_description
1 polymer ?
#
loop_
_entity_poly.entity_id
_entity_poly.type
_entity_poly.pdbx_seq_one_letter_code
_entity_poly.pdbx_strand_id
1 'polypeptide(L)'
;MEISKAVSFFPSAPMLRDATIRIDPEFSPIQFPWARLTRLVFETAIPPRDFKNIIFQCKNLVSGSFAVDKCFRSDLSGTFVTSTAVVLSHLSSLKLQFGGDYGGFTGMERTLHGLALPSIQNFQLSASYKPIGFLSYPMIPALHTTAGINTGTGATSLTCLIIENIQFNVDHFAKMLHGCTALEKLALCLAFSSVEDILGALLPGDAMDTYLKGGPRPPSLPSLTTFVLVVKDKDSDTLPERLSALVHAWARDPTRFRPLEDITVYYFDSTRGWETKIAALMFDRLRKLLGPWREGSNRSLAVAESGMVLRTEVIREWFTLDRKLGWFEV
;
A
#
# COMPACT_ATOMS: atom_id res chain seq x y z
N MET A 1 -2.73 -35.04 24.85
CA MET A 1 -2.42 -33.73 24.21
C MET A 1 -1.12 -33.92 23.45
N GLU A 2 -1.20 -34.18 22.14
CA GLU A 2 0.00 -34.36 21.32
C GLU A 2 0.65 -32.99 21.08
N ILE A 3 1.93 -32.88 21.44
CA ILE A 3 2.74 -31.71 21.12
C ILE A 3 3.05 -31.83 19.63
N SER A 4 2.45 -30.99 18.78
CA SER A 4 2.82 -30.96 17.36
C SER A 4 4.31 -30.61 17.27
N LYS A 5 5.09 -31.50 16.65
CA LYS A 5 6.52 -31.28 16.44
C LYS A 5 6.67 -30.16 15.42
N ALA A 6 7.45 -29.14 15.77
CA ALA A 6 7.76 -28.07 14.84
C ALA A 6 8.39 -28.64 13.56
N VAL A 7 7.87 -28.25 12.41
CA VAL A 7 8.44 -28.64 11.12
C VAL A 7 9.59 -27.69 10.82
N SER A 8 10.82 -28.21 10.81
CA SER A 8 11.99 -27.48 10.35
C SER A 8 12.13 -27.65 8.84
N PHE A 9 12.04 -26.55 8.10
CA PHE A 9 12.31 -26.57 6.66
C PHE A 9 13.83 -26.46 6.42
N PHE A 10 14.32 -27.23 5.46
CA PHE A 10 15.71 -27.26 4.96
C PHE A 10 16.80 -27.03 6.04
N PRO A 11 16.89 -27.87 7.10
CA PRO A 11 17.92 -27.74 8.13
C PRO A 11 19.35 -27.92 7.59
N SER A 12 19.50 -28.54 6.43
CA SER A 12 20.77 -28.76 5.72
C SER A 12 21.18 -27.60 4.79
N ALA A 13 20.40 -26.51 4.70
CA ALA A 13 20.67 -25.39 3.80
C ALA A 13 20.99 -24.07 4.53
N PRO A 14 22.05 -24.00 5.37
CA PRO A 14 22.36 -22.81 6.17
C PRO A 14 22.79 -21.59 5.33
N MET A 15 23.10 -21.81 4.05
CA MET A 15 23.49 -20.77 3.10
C MET A 15 22.32 -20.23 2.26
N LEU A 16 21.10 -20.73 2.49
CA LEU A 16 19.93 -20.30 1.73
C LEU A 16 19.69 -18.80 1.92
N ARG A 17 19.61 -18.08 0.80
CA ARG A 17 19.39 -16.63 0.75
C ARG A 17 17.99 -16.28 0.26
N ASP A 18 17.47 -17.06 -0.67
CA ASP A 18 16.19 -16.81 -1.31
C ASP A 18 15.31 -18.05 -1.17
N ALA A 19 14.09 -17.87 -0.68
CA ALA A 19 13.12 -18.94 -0.53
C ALA A 19 11.74 -18.48 -1.00
N THR A 20 11.12 -19.30 -1.86
CA THR A 20 9.69 -19.23 -2.15
C THR A 20 9.04 -20.47 -1.58
N ILE A 21 8.05 -20.27 -0.70
CA ILE A 21 7.42 -21.33 0.07
C ILE A 21 5.94 -21.37 -0.29
N ARG A 22 5.49 -22.55 -0.71
CA ARG A 22 4.09 -22.91 -0.90
C ARG A 22 3.80 -24.12 -0.03
N ILE A 23 3.15 -23.89 1.10
CA ILE A 23 2.86 -24.93 2.09
C ILE A 23 1.39 -24.92 2.45
N ASP A 24 0.88 -26.09 2.80
CA ASP A 24 -0.45 -26.18 3.40
C ASP A 24 -0.41 -25.50 4.79
N PRO A 25 -1.34 -24.59 5.09
CA PRO A 25 -1.37 -23.89 6.38
C PRO A 25 -1.53 -24.78 7.62
N GLU A 26 -1.86 -26.06 7.47
CA GLU A 26 -1.96 -27.00 8.60
C GLU A 26 -0.59 -27.34 9.26
N PHE A 27 0.55 -26.98 8.65
CA PHE A 27 1.90 -27.34 9.11
C PHE A 27 2.51 -26.44 10.23
N SER A 28 1.71 -25.85 11.11
CA SER A 28 2.18 -25.01 12.23
C SER A 28 2.62 -25.86 13.46
N PRO A 29 3.73 -25.55 14.15
CA PRO A 29 4.62 -24.39 13.99
C PRO A 29 5.82 -24.63 13.06
N ILE A 30 6.22 -23.58 12.34
CA ILE A 30 7.34 -23.62 11.39
C ILE A 30 8.60 -23.00 12.00
N GLN A 31 9.73 -23.69 11.87
CA GLN A 31 11.05 -23.18 12.27
C GLN A 31 11.96 -22.96 11.05
N PHE A 32 12.60 -21.78 11.02
CA PHE A 32 13.48 -21.31 9.96
C PHE A 32 14.92 -21.23 10.47
N PRO A 33 15.80 -22.18 10.11
CA PRO A 33 17.20 -22.16 10.54
C PRO A 33 18.08 -21.20 9.70
N TRP A 34 17.49 -20.36 8.85
CA TRP A 34 18.23 -19.56 7.86
C TRP A 34 18.46 -18.14 8.33
N ALA A 35 19.37 -17.97 9.28
CA ALA A 35 19.85 -16.64 9.68
C ALA A 35 20.38 -15.81 8.49
N ARG A 36 20.74 -16.45 7.36
CA ARG A 36 21.27 -15.79 6.15
C ARG A 36 20.22 -15.46 5.09
N LEU A 37 18.95 -15.74 5.35
CA LEU A 37 17.89 -15.48 4.38
C LEU A 37 17.71 -13.97 4.15
N THR A 38 17.80 -13.57 2.89
CA THR A 38 17.65 -12.19 2.41
C THR A 38 16.33 -11.98 1.68
N ARG A 39 15.74 -13.02 1.07
CA ARG A 39 14.44 -12.94 0.42
C ARG A 39 13.54 -14.10 0.81
N LEU A 40 12.30 -13.77 1.15
CA LEU A 40 11.29 -14.75 1.55
C LEU A 40 9.94 -14.41 0.96
N VAL A 41 9.38 -15.35 0.21
CA VAL A 41 8.04 -15.25 -0.36
C VAL A 41 7.21 -16.43 0.12
N PHE A 42 6.08 -16.15 0.75
CA PHE A 42 5.02 -17.12 0.98
C PHE A 42 3.92 -16.94 -0.05
N GLU A 43 3.67 -17.98 -0.83
CA GLU A 43 2.60 -17.99 -1.82
C GLU A 43 1.25 -18.46 -1.24
N THR A 44 1.29 -19.06 -0.04
CA THR A 44 0.10 -19.44 0.72
C THR A 44 -0.10 -18.53 1.91
N ALA A 45 -1.36 -18.34 2.30
CA ALA A 45 -1.68 -17.57 3.49
C ALA A 45 -1.20 -18.30 4.74
N ILE A 46 -0.58 -17.57 5.66
CA ILE A 46 -0.09 -18.10 6.94
C ILE A 46 -0.84 -17.48 8.13
N PRO A 47 -0.93 -18.18 9.27
CA PRO A 47 -1.46 -17.60 10.49
C PRO A 47 -0.64 -16.39 10.96
N PRO A 48 -1.26 -15.37 11.58
CA PRO A 48 -0.54 -14.22 12.16
C PRO A 48 0.60 -14.59 13.12
N ARG A 49 0.43 -15.68 13.87
CA ARG A 49 1.46 -16.21 14.80
C ARG A 49 2.71 -16.65 14.05
N ASP A 50 2.53 -17.35 12.93
CA ASP A 50 3.65 -17.87 12.14
C ASP A 50 4.36 -16.74 11.42
N PHE A 51 3.62 -15.76 10.89
CA PHE A 51 4.22 -14.53 10.34
C PHE A 51 5.17 -13.87 11.36
N LYS A 52 4.73 -13.65 12.60
CA LYS A 52 5.62 -13.09 13.63
C LYS A 52 6.84 -13.98 13.87
N ASN A 53 6.64 -15.28 14.08
CA ASN A 53 7.74 -16.22 14.33
C ASN A 53 8.78 -16.22 13.20
N ILE A 54 8.34 -16.15 11.96
CA ILE A 54 9.20 -16.04 10.77
C ILE A 54 10.04 -14.77 10.86
N ILE A 55 9.38 -13.63 11.06
CA ILE A 55 10.02 -12.33 11.12
C ILE A 55 11.04 -12.24 12.28
N PHE A 56 10.77 -12.88 13.43
CA PHE A 56 11.72 -12.98 14.54
C PHE A 56 12.99 -13.78 14.17
N GLN A 57 12.86 -14.80 13.34
CA GLN A 57 13.95 -15.71 12.96
C GLN A 57 14.77 -15.15 11.78
N CYS A 58 14.12 -14.49 10.81
CA CYS A 58 14.72 -13.99 9.58
C CYS A 58 15.19 -12.52 9.70
N LYS A 59 16.13 -12.23 10.61
CA LYS A 59 16.57 -10.85 10.90
C LYS A 59 17.34 -10.16 9.75
N ASN A 60 17.93 -10.93 8.84
CA ASN A 60 18.69 -10.44 7.68
C ASN A 60 17.83 -10.27 6.42
N LEU A 61 16.50 -10.35 6.56
CA LEU A 61 15.59 -10.23 5.44
C LEU A 61 15.69 -8.82 4.82
N VAL A 62 15.91 -8.79 3.51
CA VAL A 62 15.94 -7.59 2.66
C VAL A 62 14.60 -7.43 1.94
N SER A 63 14.00 -8.55 1.50
CA SER A 63 12.71 -8.56 0.81
C SER A 63 11.78 -9.64 1.36
N GLY A 64 10.53 -9.27 1.65
CA GLY A 64 9.50 -10.16 2.17
C GLY A 64 8.16 -10.02 1.45
N SER A 65 7.49 -11.13 1.17
CA SER A 65 6.11 -11.13 0.66
C SER A 65 5.28 -12.18 1.41
N PHE A 66 4.25 -11.73 2.12
CA PHE A 66 3.45 -12.58 2.99
C PHE A 66 1.97 -12.33 2.80
N ALA A 67 1.21 -13.41 2.60
CA ALA A 67 -0.23 -13.41 2.82
C ALA A 67 -0.49 -13.90 4.26
N VAL A 68 -1.23 -13.14 5.04
CA VAL A 68 -1.58 -13.46 6.44
C VAL A 68 -3.09 -13.59 6.52
N ASP A 69 -3.62 -14.71 7.00
CA ASP A 69 -5.06 -14.95 7.08
C ASP A 69 -5.46 -15.51 8.45
N LYS A 70 -6.60 -15.06 8.98
CA LYS A 70 -7.17 -15.50 10.26
C LYS A 70 -8.12 -16.69 10.15
N CYS A 71 -8.48 -17.14 8.95
CA CYS A 71 -9.37 -18.29 8.75
C CYS A 71 -8.80 -19.63 9.26
N PHE A 72 -7.54 -19.67 9.71
CA PHE A 72 -6.97 -20.80 10.42
C PHE A 72 -7.55 -20.85 11.85
N ARG A 73 -8.39 -21.87 12.09
CA ARG A 73 -9.18 -22.05 13.32
C ARG A 73 -8.42 -21.62 14.57
N SER A 74 -9.02 -20.65 15.27
CA SER A 74 -8.53 -19.92 16.44
C SER A 74 -8.43 -20.74 17.74
N ASP A 75 -8.31 -22.07 17.65
CA ASP A 75 -8.33 -22.95 18.82
C ASP A 75 -6.92 -23.09 19.45
N LEU A 76 -5.89 -22.56 18.78
CA LEU A 76 -4.55 -22.48 19.34
C LEU A 76 -4.43 -21.24 20.22
N SER A 77 -4.85 -21.39 21.47
CA SER A 77 -4.63 -20.52 22.63
C SER A 77 -3.14 -20.34 22.99
N GLY A 78 -2.29 -20.05 21.98
CA GLY A 78 -0.94 -19.60 22.18
C GLY A 78 -0.96 -18.14 22.59
N THR A 79 -0.78 -17.88 23.88
CA THR A 79 -0.52 -16.56 24.45
C THR A 79 0.51 -15.80 23.59
N PHE A 80 0.07 -14.70 22.97
CA PHE A 80 0.96 -13.74 22.30
C PHE A 80 1.85 -13.08 23.36
N VAL A 81 2.97 -13.69 23.70
CA VAL A 81 3.92 -13.13 24.67
C VAL A 81 5.28 -13.03 24.02
N THR A 82 5.43 -11.96 23.24
CA THR A 82 6.74 -11.30 23.12
C THR A 82 6.46 -9.80 23.25
N SER A 83 6.72 -9.25 24.43
CA SER A 83 6.72 -7.81 24.69
C SER A 83 7.88 -7.07 23.99
N THR A 84 8.79 -7.81 23.35
CA THR A 84 9.98 -7.29 22.69
C THR A 84 9.67 -6.81 21.28
N ALA A 85 10.01 -5.56 20.98
CA ALA A 85 9.96 -5.04 19.63
C ALA A 85 11.00 -5.75 18.73
N VAL A 86 10.62 -6.06 17.49
CA VAL A 86 11.47 -6.63 16.44
C VAL A 86 11.89 -5.51 15.51
N VAL A 87 13.19 -5.27 15.41
CA VAL A 87 13.74 -4.34 14.43
C VAL A 87 14.29 -5.13 13.25
N LEU A 88 13.78 -4.87 12.05
CA LEU A 88 14.29 -5.44 10.79
C LEU A 88 15.12 -4.40 10.05
N SER A 89 16.36 -4.23 10.47
CA SER A 89 17.25 -3.16 9.98
C SER A 89 17.65 -3.28 8.51
N HIS A 90 17.47 -4.45 7.89
CA HIS A 90 17.84 -4.69 6.50
C HIS A 90 16.65 -4.75 5.54
N LEU A 91 15.42 -4.77 6.06
CA LEU A 91 14.23 -4.96 5.24
C LEU A 91 13.93 -3.69 4.45
N SER A 92 14.20 -3.73 3.15
CA SER A 92 13.96 -2.62 2.22
C SER A 92 12.69 -2.80 1.41
N SER A 93 12.19 -4.03 1.25
CA SER A 93 10.96 -4.32 0.50
C SER A 93 10.05 -5.26 1.27
N LEU A 94 8.79 -4.86 1.47
CA LEU A 94 7.81 -5.69 2.17
C LEU A 94 6.43 -5.59 1.51
N LYS A 95 5.88 -6.75 1.15
CA LYS A 95 4.50 -6.92 0.70
C LYS A 95 3.72 -7.70 1.76
N LEU A 96 2.62 -7.11 2.23
CA LEU A 96 1.70 -7.74 3.16
C LEU A 96 0.30 -7.77 2.56
N GLN A 97 -0.25 -8.97 2.46
CA GLN A 97 -1.65 -9.19 2.11
C GLN A 97 -2.38 -9.77 3.31
N PHE A 98 -3.50 -9.18 3.71
CA PHE A 98 -4.31 -9.67 4.81
C PHE A 98 -5.60 -10.32 4.30
N GLY A 99 -5.85 -11.57 4.69
CA GLY A 99 -7.00 -12.38 4.29
C GLY A 99 -8.02 -12.62 5.42
N GLY A 100 -9.30 -12.71 5.05
CA GLY A 100 -10.38 -13.09 5.98
C GLY A 100 -11.00 -11.94 6.79
N ASP A 101 -12.12 -12.22 7.47
CA ASP A 101 -12.75 -11.28 8.40
C ASP A 101 -11.89 -11.20 9.67
N TYR A 102 -11.14 -10.11 9.81
CA TYR A 102 -10.25 -9.93 10.94
C TYR A 102 -10.99 -9.69 12.28
N GLY A 103 -12.33 -9.77 12.31
CA GLY A 103 -13.13 -9.50 13.51
C GLY A 103 -12.96 -8.06 13.98
N GLY A 104 -12.77 -7.14 13.03
CA GLY A 104 -12.47 -5.73 13.26
C GLY A 104 -11.03 -5.39 13.67
N PHE A 105 -10.88 -4.09 13.97
CA PHE A 105 -9.71 -3.31 14.44
C PHE A 105 -8.49 -4.09 14.97
N THR A 106 -8.69 -5.09 15.82
CA THR A 106 -7.64 -5.62 16.71
C THR A 106 -6.68 -6.62 16.07
N GLY A 107 -7.06 -7.29 14.99
CA GLY A 107 -6.28 -8.44 14.51
C GLY A 107 -5.05 -8.09 13.68
N MET A 108 -5.18 -7.14 12.77
CA MET A 108 -4.06 -6.69 11.93
C MET A 108 -3.08 -5.84 12.76
N GLU A 109 -3.60 -4.91 13.56
CA GLU A 109 -2.79 -4.11 14.49
C GLU A 109 -1.96 -5.00 15.42
N ARG A 110 -2.56 -6.03 16.03
CA ARG A 110 -1.81 -7.00 16.84
C ARG A 110 -0.73 -7.74 16.05
N THR A 111 -0.94 -7.96 14.75
CA THR A 111 0.04 -8.64 13.89
C THR A 111 1.25 -7.76 13.60
N LEU A 112 1.04 -6.46 13.39
CA LEU A 112 2.10 -5.49 13.13
C LEU A 112 2.72 -4.90 14.41
N HIS A 113 2.00 -4.97 15.54
CA HIS A 113 2.44 -4.43 16.81
C HIS A 113 3.79 -4.99 17.22
N GLY A 114 4.71 -4.08 17.52
CA GLY A 114 6.08 -4.38 17.94
C GLY A 114 7.04 -4.64 16.78
N LEU A 115 6.63 -4.58 15.52
CA LEU A 115 7.56 -4.61 14.38
C LEU A 115 8.12 -3.19 14.14
N ALA A 116 9.39 -3.05 13.77
CA ALA A 116 10.05 -1.78 13.44
C ALA A 116 10.84 -1.95 12.13
N LEU A 117 10.57 -1.09 11.13
CA LEU A 117 11.09 -1.21 9.76
C LEU A 117 11.87 0.05 9.30
N PRO A 118 13.03 0.37 9.91
CA PRO A 118 13.71 1.65 9.68
C PRO A 118 14.30 1.83 8.27
N SER A 119 14.50 0.74 7.53
CA SER A 119 15.14 0.75 6.20
C SER A 119 14.14 0.53 5.06
N ILE A 120 12.84 0.58 5.34
CA ILE A 120 11.81 0.24 4.36
C ILE A 120 11.73 1.29 3.26
N GLN A 121 11.95 0.85 2.02
CA GLN A 121 11.88 1.70 0.82
C GLN A 121 10.60 1.41 0.03
N ASN A 122 10.27 0.13 -0.12
CA ASN A 122 9.13 -0.32 -0.89
C ASN A 122 8.15 -1.03 0.04
N PHE A 123 6.97 -0.45 0.24
CA PHE A 123 5.95 -1.03 1.10
C PHE A 123 4.62 -1.21 0.37
N GLN A 124 4.13 -2.43 0.34
CA GLN A 124 2.81 -2.76 -0.16
C GLN A 124 1.97 -3.36 0.96
N LEU A 125 0.77 -2.82 1.08
CA LEU A 125 -0.24 -3.30 2.00
C LEU A 125 -1.53 -3.52 1.24
N SER A 126 -2.07 -4.73 1.35
CA SER A 126 -3.30 -5.11 0.67
C SER A 126 -4.23 -5.93 1.58
N ALA A 127 -5.53 -5.88 1.31
CA ALA A 127 -6.50 -6.80 1.90
C ALA A 127 -7.16 -7.66 0.82
N SER A 128 -7.50 -8.91 1.16
CA SER A 128 -8.23 -9.81 0.27
C SER A 128 -9.64 -9.29 0.03
N TYR A 129 -10.07 -9.32 -1.22
CA TYR A 129 -11.42 -8.97 -1.64
C TYR A 129 -12.42 -10.05 -1.18
N LYS A 130 -12.83 -10.03 0.09
CA LYS A 130 -14.09 -10.64 0.50
C LYS A 130 -14.98 -9.55 1.06
N PRO A 131 -16.12 -9.25 0.41
CA PRO A 131 -17.05 -8.22 0.86
C PRO A 131 -17.80 -8.77 2.07
N ILE A 132 -17.16 -8.71 3.24
CA ILE A 132 -17.78 -9.09 4.50
C ILE A 132 -17.51 -7.95 5.47
N GLY A 133 -18.54 -7.16 5.73
CA GLY A 133 -18.60 -6.23 6.85
C GLY A 133 -17.81 -4.94 6.66
N PHE A 134 -18.55 -3.82 6.66
CA PHE A 134 -18.04 -2.46 6.79
C PHE A 134 -17.19 -2.33 8.06
N LEU A 135 -15.88 -2.44 7.95
CA LEU A 135 -14.99 -2.23 9.09
C LEU A 135 -13.86 -1.31 8.64
N SER A 136 -13.97 -0.05 9.03
CA SER A 136 -12.90 0.94 8.94
C SER A 136 -11.68 0.41 9.68
N TYR A 137 -10.61 0.09 8.94
CA TYR A 137 -9.37 -0.35 9.55
C TYR A 137 -8.52 0.89 9.85
N PRO A 138 -8.21 1.19 11.12
CA PRO A 138 -7.16 2.15 11.44
C PRO A 138 -5.82 1.42 11.27
N MET A 139 -5.48 1.13 10.02
CA MET A 139 -4.23 0.48 9.61
C MET A 139 -3.02 1.39 9.92
N ILE A 140 -3.31 2.68 10.01
CA ILE A 140 -2.31 3.71 9.90
C ILE A 140 -1.63 3.98 11.24
N PRO A 141 -2.29 3.98 12.41
CA PRO A 141 -1.60 3.95 13.72
C PRO A 141 -0.63 2.76 13.89
N ALA A 142 -0.94 1.59 13.33
CA ALA A 142 -0.03 0.45 13.33
C ALA A 142 1.18 0.71 12.42
N LEU A 143 0.98 1.21 11.19
CA LEU A 143 2.08 1.64 10.32
C LEU A 143 2.90 2.80 10.93
N HIS A 144 2.24 3.71 11.65
CA HIS A 144 2.85 4.84 12.35
C HIS A 144 3.88 4.37 13.38
N THR A 145 3.53 3.31 14.10
CA THR A 145 4.37 2.69 15.12
C THR A 145 5.40 1.75 14.48
N THR A 146 5.01 1.05 13.41
CA THR A 146 5.79 -0.04 12.80
C THR A 146 6.84 0.43 11.78
N ALA A 147 6.59 1.54 11.08
CA ALA A 147 7.57 2.17 10.20
C ALA A 147 8.28 3.37 10.88
N GLY A 148 8.07 3.61 12.18
CA GLY A 148 8.74 4.68 12.93
C GLY A 148 8.39 6.11 12.45
N ILE A 149 7.16 6.31 11.96
CA ILE A 149 6.70 7.56 11.32
C ILE A 149 6.51 8.68 12.36
N ASN A 150 6.09 8.36 13.59
CA ASN A 150 5.85 9.37 14.65
C ASN A 150 7.09 9.75 15.49
N THR A 151 8.22 9.07 15.36
CA THR A 151 9.44 9.39 16.14
C THR A 151 10.42 10.28 15.38
N GLY A 152 10.05 10.80 14.20
CA GLY A 152 10.90 11.67 13.39
C GLY A 152 12.17 10.99 12.86
N THR A 153 12.25 9.65 12.89
CA THR A 153 13.51 8.91 12.70
C THR A 153 13.41 7.68 11.79
N GLY A 154 12.21 7.18 11.46
CA GLY A 154 12.07 5.85 10.81
C GLY A 154 11.56 5.80 9.37
N ALA A 155 10.75 6.76 8.91
CA ALA A 155 10.09 6.68 7.59
C ALA A 155 10.69 7.57 6.52
N THR A 156 11.90 8.06 6.74
CA THR A 156 12.64 8.90 5.80
C THR A 156 13.07 8.18 4.53
N SER A 157 13.06 6.84 4.52
CA SER A 157 13.54 6.02 3.41
C SER A 157 12.45 5.49 2.48
N LEU A 158 11.16 5.67 2.82
CA LEU A 158 10.07 5.13 2.02
C LEU A 158 9.95 5.88 0.68
N THR A 159 10.29 5.21 -0.42
CA THR A 159 10.23 5.74 -1.78
C THR A 159 8.99 5.29 -2.54
N CYS A 160 8.43 4.13 -2.18
CA CYS A 160 7.31 3.52 -2.89
C CYS A 160 6.27 2.96 -1.92
N LEU A 161 5.02 3.39 -2.08
CA LEU A 161 3.89 2.95 -1.27
C LEU A 161 2.73 2.48 -2.16
N ILE A 162 2.28 1.24 -1.95
CA ILE A 162 1.06 0.70 -2.55
C ILE A 162 0.07 0.35 -1.43
N ILE A 163 -1.13 0.91 -1.49
CA ILE A 163 -2.24 0.58 -0.59
C ILE A 163 -3.41 0.08 -1.43
N GLU A 164 -3.85 -1.14 -1.16
CA GLU A 164 -4.87 -1.81 -1.98
C GLU A 164 -5.99 -2.44 -1.13
N ASN A 165 -7.24 -2.17 -1.50
CA ASN A 165 -8.44 -2.75 -0.88
C ASN A 165 -8.55 -2.51 0.62
N ILE A 166 -7.96 -1.42 1.10
CA ILE A 166 -7.91 -1.07 2.51
C ILE A 166 -8.76 0.17 2.76
N GLN A 167 -9.61 0.09 3.78
CA GLN A 167 -10.31 1.25 4.30
C GLN A 167 -9.47 1.87 5.42
N PHE A 168 -9.24 3.18 5.35
CA PHE A 168 -8.50 3.91 6.38
C PHE A 168 -9.17 5.24 6.70
N ASN A 169 -8.90 5.77 7.89
CA ASN A 169 -9.23 7.15 8.25
C ASN A 169 -8.30 8.11 7.48
N VAL A 170 -8.90 9.07 6.78
CA VAL A 170 -8.19 10.01 5.89
C VAL A 170 -7.21 10.89 6.65
N ASP A 171 -7.55 11.37 7.85
CA ASP A 171 -6.65 12.18 8.67
C ASP A 171 -5.41 11.39 9.10
N HIS A 172 -5.60 10.12 9.46
CA HIS A 172 -4.47 9.25 9.80
C HIS A 172 -3.57 9.01 8.59
N PHE A 173 -4.16 8.83 7.40
CA PHE A 173 -3.42 8.68 6.15
C PHE A 173 -2.63 9.92 5.79
N ALA A 174 -3.25 11.09 5.85
CA ALA A 174 -2.57 12.36 5.66
C ALA A 174 -1.40 12.51 6.64
N LYS A 175 -1.60 12.24 7.93
CA LYS A 175 -0.54 12.27 8.95
C LYS A 175 0.60 11.31 8.65
N MET A 176 0.30 10.10 8.14
CA MET A 176 1.33 9.11 7.77
C MET A 176 2.19 9.63 6.64
N LEU A 177 1.56 10.19 5.61
CA LEU A 177 2.27 10.76 4.46
C LEU A 177 3.16 11.95 4.81
N HIS A 178 2.90 12.69 5.91
CA HIS A 178 3.80 13.76 6.35
C HIS A 178 5.21 13.26 6.67
N GLY A 179 5.34 12.03 7.16
CA GLY A 179 6.64 11.44 7.49
C GLY A 179 7.39 10.89 6.29
N CYS A 180 6.75 10.80 5.11
CA CYS A 180 7.28 10.12 3.93
C CYS A 180 7.82 11.12 2.90
N THR A 181 8.75 12.00 3.28
CA THR A 181 9.26 13.06 2.39
C THR A 181 10.04 12.53 1.18
N ALA A 182 10.60 11.33 1.28
CA ALA A 182 11.29 10.64 0.19
C ALA A 182 10.34 9.85 -0.75
N LEU A 183 9.03 9.90 -0.53
CA LEU A 183 8.07 9.13 -1.33
C LEU A 183 8.02 9.63 -2.77
N GLU A 184 8.44 8.78 -3.70
CA GLU A 184 8.48 9.05 -5.14
C GLU A 184 7.25 8.49 -5.86
N LYS A 185 6.73 7.34 -5.39
CA LYS A 185 5.64 6.60 -6.01
C LYS A 185 4.55 6.26 -5.01
N LEU A 186 3.31 6.62 -5.34
CA LEU A 186 2.13 6.31 -4.54
C LEU A 186 1.05 5.66 -5.40
N ALA A 187 0.60 4.46 -5.02
CA ALA A 187 -0.53 3.80 -5.66
C ALA A 187 -1.64 3.49 -4.65
N LEU A 188 -2.86 3.85 -5.00
CA LEU A 188 -4.05 3.68 -4.17
C LEU A 188 -5.12 2.92 -4.93
N CYS A 189 -5.55 1.78 -4.40
CA CYS A 189 -6.75 1.07 -4.84
C CYS A 189 -7.76 1.06 -3.69
N LEU A 190 -8.75 1.93 -3.78
CA LEU A 190 -9.66 2.24 -2.68
C LEU A 190 -10.96 1.47 -2.88
N ALA A 191 -11.38 0.70 -1.88
CA ALA A 191 -12.59 -0.12 -1.96
C ALA A 191 -13.85 0.62 -1.47
N PHE A 192 -13.74 1.52 -0.48
CA PHE A 192 -14.90 2.11 0.22
C PHE A 192 -14.67 3.55 0.71
N SER A 193 -13.48 4.13 0.52
CA SER A 193 -13.22 5.52 0.90
C SER A 193 -13.64 6.43 -0.24
N SER A 194 -14.29 7.55 0.07
CA SER A 194 -14.56 8.59 -0.92
C SER A 194 -13.22 9.02 -1.53
N VAL A 195 -13.08 8.83 -2.84
CA VAL A 195 -11.91 9.27 -3.60
C VAL A 195 -11.72 10.79 -3.43
N GLU A 196 -12.82 11.52 -3.26
CA GLU A 196 -12.79 12.96 -3.00
C GLU A 196 -12.07 13.32 -1.71
N ASP A 197 -12.34 12.61 -0.61
CA ASP A 197 -11.73 12.91 0.69
C ASP A 197 -10.22 12.67 0.64
N ILE A 198 -9.78 11.63 -0.07
CA ILE A 198 -8.37 11.29 -0.20
C ILE A 198 -7.63 12.28 -1.09
N LEU A 199 -8.20 12.66 -2.25
CA LEU A 199 -7.62 13.70 -3.07
C LEU A 199 -7.61 15.05 -2.32
N GLY A 200 -8.67 15.35 -1.57
CA GLY A 200 -8.76 16.51 -0.70
C GLY A 200 -7.65 16.57 0.36
N ALA A 201 -7.34 15.44 0.98
CA ALA A 201 -6.28 15.34 1.97
C ALA A 201 -4.87 15.42 1.38
N LEU A 202 -4.70 15.12 0.10
CA LEU A 202 -3.43 15.24 -0.63
C LEU A 202 -3.18 16.66 -1.18
N LEU A 203 -4.22 17.50 -1.29
CA LEU A 203 -4.08 18.85 -1.85
C LEU A 203 -3.12 19.72 -1.02
N PRO A 204 -2.01 20.21 -1.60
CA PRO A 204 -1.17 21.22 -0.97
C PRO A 204 -2.03 22.43 -0.58
N GLY A 205 -2.05 22.74 0.71
CA GLY A 205 -2.98 23.69 1.28
C GLY A 205 -2.47 25.11 1.10
N ASP A 206 -2.99 25.80 0.09
CA ASP A 206 -3.04 27.27 0.03
C ASP A 206 -4.49 27.79 0.03
N ALA A 207 -5.48 26.94 0.30
CA ALA A 207 -6.83 27.39 0.61
C ALA A 207 -6.88 27.77 2.10
N MET A 208 -6.80 29.07 2.40
CA MET A 208 -6.90 29.70 3.72
C MET A 208 -7.95 29.08 4.69
N ASP A 209 -8.95 28.36 4.19
CA ASP A 209 -10.05 27.78 4.97
C ASP A 209 -9.68 26.56 5.82
N THR A 210 -8.66 25.77 5.48
CA THR A 210 -8.28 24.59 6.31
C THR A 210 -7.54 24.98 7.58
N TYR A 211 -6.80 26.11 7.56
CA TYR A 211 -6.12 26.66 8.74
C TYR A 211 -7.10 27.19 9.79
N LEU A 212 -8.26 27.72 9.37
CA LEU A 212 -9.29 28.24 10.28
C LEU A 212 -10.19 27.14 10.87
N LYS A 213 -10.25 25.95 10.24
CA LYS A 213 -11.09 24.83 10.68
C LYS A 213 -10.35 23.72 11.43
N GLY A 214 -9.07 23.90 11.74
CA GLY A 214 -8.29 22.93 12.53
C GLY A 214 -8.06 21.58 11.81
N GLY A 215 -8.19 21.54 10.48
CA GLY A 215 -7.92 20.35 9.69
C GLY A 215 -6.43 20.00 9.69
N PRO A 216 -6.06 18.73 9.45
CA PRO A 216 -4.65 18.37 9.31
C PRO A 216 -4.02 19.19 8.18
N ARG A 217 -2.79 19.70 8.42
CA ARG A 217 -1.97 20.23 7.33
C ARG A 217 -1.86 19.15 6.25
N PRO A 218 -1.77 19.51 4.96
CA PRO A 218 -1.58 18.52 3.90
C PRO A 218 -0.13 18.02 3.85
N PRO A 219 0.10 16.74 3.49
CA PRO A 219 1.42 16.14 3.51
C PRO A 219 2.34 16.82 2.51
N SER A 220 3.54 17.17 2.96
CA SER A 220 4.59 17.64 2.05
C SER A 220 5.28 16.42 1.45
N LEU A 221 4.92 16.07 0.21
CA LEU A 221 5.53 14.98 -0.55
C LEU A 221 6.44 15.55 -1.66
N PRO A 222 7.58 16.18 -1.32
CA PRO A 222 8.39 16.92 -2.29
C PRO A 222 8.95 16.03 -3.41
N SER A 223 9.11 14.74 -3.14
CA SER A 223 9.74 13.77 -4.06
C SER A 223 8.75 13.05 -4.97
N LEU A 224 7.43 13.22 -4.76
CA LEU A 224 6.42 12.46 -5.48
C LEU A 224 6.42 12.84 -6.96
N THR A 225 6.69 11.87 -7.83
CA THR A 225 6.65 12.03 -9.29
C THR A 225 5.64 11.09 -9.94
N THR A 226 5.26 9.99 -9.28
CA THR A 226 4.33 9.00 -9.84
C THR A 226 3.13 8.79 -8.92
N PHE A 227 1.93 8.95 -9.47
CA PHE A 227 0.68 8.75 -8.75
C PHE A 227 -0.26 7.81 -9.51
N VAL A 228 -0.73 6.76 -8.83
CA VAL A 228 -1.65 5.76 -9.39
C VAL A 228 -2.90 5.67 -8.55
N LEU A 229 -4.06 5.71 -9.21
CA LEU A 229 -5.36 5.61 -8.54
C LEU A 229 -6.25 4.58 -9.24
N VAL A 230 -6.80 3.63 -8.48
CA VAL A 230 -7.85 2.72 -8.96
C VAL A 230 -9.19 3.19 -8.42
N VAL A 231 -10.12 3.43 -9.34
CA VAL A 231 -11.46 3.96 -9.08
C VAL A 231 -12.47 2.85 -9.37
N LYS A 232 -13.32 2.56 -8.39
CA LYS A 232 -14.28 1.44 -8.44
C LYS A 232 -15.74 1.86 -8.53
N ASP A 233 -16.07 3.11 -8.20
CA ASP A 233 -17.44 3.55 -7.99
C ASP A 233 -17.91 4.62 -8.99
N LYS A 234 -19.24 4.78 -9.07
CA LYS A 234 -19.94 5.76 -9.92
C LYS A 234 -19.77 7.20 -9.48
N ASP A 235 -19.20 7.47 -8.30
CA ASP A 235 -18.91 8.82 -7.76
C ASP A 235 -17.78 9.56 -8.50
N SER A 236 -17.54 9.18 -9.75
CA SER A 236 -16.47 9.66 -10.63
C SER A 236 -16.73 11.02 -11.27
N ASP A 237 -17.92 11.62 -11.10
CA ASP A 237 -18.32 12.82 -11.86
C ASP A 237 -17.45 14.06 -11.60
N THR A 238 -16.90 14.16 -10.39
CA THR A 238 -16.04 15.26 -9.91
C THR A 238 -14.56 14.89 -9.87
N LEU A 239 -14.23 13.62 -10.13
CA LEU A 239 -12.86 13.12 -10.11
C LEU A 239 -11.93 13.91 -11.05
N PRO A 240 -12.31 14.22 -12.30
CA PRO A 240 -11.47 15.01 -13.19
C PRO A 240 -11.07 16.36 -12.62
N GLU A 241 -12.02 17.09 -12.03
CA GLU A 241 -11.82 18.40 -11.46
C GLU A 241 -10.92 18.35 -10.22
N ARG A 242 -11.10 17.33 -9.37
CA ARG A 242 -10.31 17.14 -8.15
C ARG A 242 -8.87 16.74 -8.45
N LEU A 243 -8.68 15.77 -9.33
CA LEU A 243 -7.35 15.34 -9.73
C LEU A 243 -6.63 16.47 -10.48
N SER A 244 -7.36 17.22 -11.33
CA SER A 244 -6.81 18.44 -11.95
C SER A 244 -6.38 19.48 -10.91
N ALA A 245 -7.23 19.77 -9.92
CA ALA A 245 -6.88 20.68 -8.84
C ALA A 245 -5.63 20.22 -8.08
N LEU A 246 -5.46 18.91 -7.86
CA LEU A 246 -4.26 18.34 -7.24
C LEU A 246 -3.01 18.59 -8.07
N VAL A 247 -3.05 18.29 -9.37
CA VAL A 247 -1.91 18.49 -10.27
C VAL A 247 -1.54 19.96 -10.39
N HIS A 248 -2.53 20.85 -10.55
CA HIS A 248 -2.30 22.29 -10.60
C HIS A 248 -1.73 22.83 -9.30
N ALA A 249 -2.23 22.37 -8.15
CA ALA A 249 -1.68 22.74 -6.84
C ALA A 249 -0.23 22.26 -6.70
N TRP A 250 0.09 21.07 -7.19
CA TRP A 250 1.46 20.53 -7.21
C TRP A 250 2.41 21.39 -8.06
N ALA A 251 1.95 21.78 -9.25
CA ALA A 251 2.74 22.55 -10.20
C ALA A 251 2.95 24.02 -9.79
N ARG A 252 2.11 24.58 -8.91
CA ARG A 252 2.18 25.98 -8.47
C ARG A 252 3.40 26.29 -7.61
N ASP A 253 3.95 25.32 -6.91
CA ASP A 253 5.11 25.51 -6.04
C ASP A 253 6.27 24.56 -6.43
N PRO A 254 6.97 24.85 -7.55
CA PRO A 254 8.09 24.02 -8.01
C PRO A 254 9.32 24.12 -7.10
N THR A 255 9.35 25.06 -6.15
CA THR A 255 10.43 25.17 -5.16
C THR A 255 10.27 24.13 -4.05
N ARG A 256 9.03 23.70 -3.80
CA ARG A 256 8.66 22.73 -2.77
C ARG A 256 8.41 21.33 -3.32
N PHE A 257 7.91 21.22 -4.55
CA PHE A 257 7.52 19.95 -5.14
C PHE A 257 8.23 19.68 -6.45
N ARG A 258 8.66 18.43 -6.64
CA ARG A 258 9.04 17.95 -7.97
C ARG A 258 7.80 17.89 -8.88
N PRO A 259 7.95 18.15 -10.19
CA PRO A 259 6.88 17.96 -11.15
C PRO A 259 6.39 16.51 -11.14
N LEU A 260 5.08 16.32 -11.22
CA LEU A 260 4.49 15.00 -11.45
C LEU A 260 4.84 14.55 -12.88
N GLU A 261 5.39 13.35 -13.01
CA GLU A 261 5.86 12.75 -14.26
C GLU A 261 4.87 11.74 -14.81
N ASP A 262 4.23 10.92 -13.96
CA ASP A 262 3.26 9.90 -14.38
C ASP A 262 2.02 9.92 -13.46
N ILE A 263 0.85 10.07 -14.07
CA ILE A 263 -0.44 9.94 -13.42
C ILE A 263 -1.21 8.85 -14.16
N THR A 264 -1.48 7.75 -13.48
CA THR A 264 -2.26 6.64 -14.03
C THR A 264 -3.55 6.42 -13.25
N VAL A 265 -4.70 6.47 -13.94
CA VAL A 265 -6.01 6.17 -13.34
C VAL A 265 -6.58 4.89 -13.94
N TYR A 266 -6.80 3.88 -13.11
CA TYR A 266 -7.47 2.65 -13.49
C TYR A 266 -8.96 2.74 -13.14
N TYR A 267 -9.84 2.49 -14.11
CA TYR A 267 -11.28 2.40 -13.89
C TYR A 267 -11.71 0.94 -13.86
N PHE A 268 -12.26 0.51 -12.73
CA PHE A 268 -12.77 -0.86 -12.59
C PHE A 268 -14.16 -1.00 -13.23
N ASP A 269 -14.23 -1.74 -14.33
CA ASP A 269 -15.45 -2.06 -15.07
C ASP A 269 -16.01 -3.39 -14.54
N SER A 270 -16.96 -3.28 -13.62
CA SER A 270 -17.66 -4.43 -13.06
C SER A 270 -18.91 -4.82 -13.88
N THR A 271 -19.38 -3.92 -14.77
CA THR A 271 -20.64 -4.06 -15.51
C THR A 271 -20.50 -3.90 -17.03
N ARG A 272 -19.84 -4.88 -17.68
CA ARG A 272 -19.91 -5.17 -19.14
C ARG A 272 -20.08 -3.93 -20.06
N GLY A 273 -19.30 -2.86 -19.86
CA GLY A 273 -19.03 -1.84 -20.88
C GLY A 273 -19.61 -0.44 -20.70
N TRP A 274 -20.33 -0.12 -19.61
CA TRP A 274 -20.72 1.27 -19.32
C TRP A 274 -19.52 2.10 -18.83
N GLU A 275 -18.63 1.48 -18.09
CA GLU A 275 -17.45 2.08 -17.49
C GLU A 275 -16.40 2.41 -18.54
N THR A 276 -16.40 1.72 -19.70
CA THR A 276 -15.52 2.08 -20.82
C THR A 276 -15.85 3.47 -21.40
N LYS A 277 -17.14 3.84 -21.48
CA LYS A 277 -17.55 5.18 -21.94
C LYS A 277 -17.26 6.24 -20.88
N ILE A 278 -17.50 5.92 -19.60
CA ILE A 278 -17.21 6.81 -18.48
C ILE A 278 -15.71 7.08 -18.40
N ALA A 279 -14.86 6.06 -18.44
CA ALA A 279 -13.40 6.22 -18.43
C ALA A 279 -12.90 7.12 -19.57
N ALA A 280 -13.42 6.94 -20.79
CA ALA A 280 -13.08 7.80 -21.92
C ALA A 280 -13.53 9.26 -21.72
N LEU A 281 -14.75 9.47 -21.20
CA LEU A 281 -15.26 10.82 -20.88
C LEU A 281 -14.45 11.48 -19.75
N MET A 282 -14.09 10.73 -18.71
CA MET A 282 -13.28 11.21 -17.60
C MET A 282 -11.86 11.54 -18.05
N PHE A 283 -11.26 10.69 -18.88
CA PHE A 283 -9.97 10.96 -19.51
C PHE A 283 -10.02 12.23 -20.35
N ASP A 284 -11.02 12.39 -21.21
CA ASP A 284 -11.17 13.59 -22.04
C ASP A 284 -11.36 14.85 -21.20
N ARG A 285 -12.12 14.78 -20.08
CA ARG A 285 -12.26 15.89 -19.14
C ARG A 285 -10.93 16.21 -18.45
N LEU A 286 -10.25 15.22 -17.87
CA LEU A 286 -8.94 15.37 -17.24
C LEU A 286 -7.93 15.99 -18.19
N ARG A 287 -7.87 15.46 -19.41
CA ARG A 287 -7.01 15.94 -20.49
C ARG A 287 -7.26 17.42 -20.77
N LYS A 288 -8.53 17.83 -20.95
CA LYS A 288 -8.87 19.25 -21.17
C LYS A 288 -8.49 20.16 -20.00
N LEU A 289 -8.60 19.67 -18.77
CA LEU A 289 -8.34 20.45 -17.56
C LEU A 289 -6.85 20.64 -17.25
N LEU A 290 -6.00 19.72 -17.68
CA LEU A 290 -4.56 19.69 -17.33
C LEU A 290 -3.66 20.40 -18.35
N GLY A 291 -4.14 20.74 -19.55
CA GLY A 291 -3.43 21.66 -20.46
C GLY A 291 -3.33 21.17 -21.92
N PRO A 292 -2.42 21.75 -22.72
CA PRO A 292 -2.14 21.31 -24.08
C PRO A 292 -1.29 20.02 -24.09
N TRP A 293 -1.51 19.18 -25.11
CA TRP A 293 -0.88 17.86 -25.23
C TRP A 293 -0.19 17.69 -26.57
N ARG A 294 0.89 16.90 -26.58
CA ARG A 294 1.65 16.60 -27.79
C ARG A 294 0.79 15.83 -28.81
N GLU A 295 1.08 16.05 -30.09
CA GLU A 295 0.56 15.25 -31.20
C GLU A 295 0.92 13.76 -30.98
N GLY A 296 -0.06 12.87 -31.15
CA GLY A 296 0.09 11.42 -30.87
C GLY A 296 -0.57 10.94 -29.57
N SER A 297 -1.11 11.84 -28.76
CA SER A 297 -1.98 11.48 -27.62
C SER A 297 -3.21 10.70 -28.11
N ASN A 298 -3.47 9.54 -27.52
CA ASN A 298 -4.60 8.67 -27.87
C ASN A 298 -5.67 8.67 -26.77
N ARG A 299 -6.70 7.83 -26.89
CA ARG A 299 -7.87 7.80 -25.98
C ARG A 299 -7.57 7.31 -24.55
N SER A 300 -6.34 6.89 -24.25
CA SER A 300 -5.94 6.32 -22.96
C SER A 300 -4.55 6.78 -22.48
N LEU A 301 -3.85 7.56 -23.30
CA LEU A 301 -2.49 8.03 -23.04
C LEU A 301 -2.33 9.43 -23.63
N ALA A 302 -2.00 10.40 -22.79
CA ALA A 302 -1.65 11.75 -23.20
C ALA A 302 -0.29 12.12 -22.63
N VAL A 303 0.53 12.82 -23.42
CA VAL A 303 1.85 13.30 -23.00
C VAL A 303 1.85 14.82 -23.12
N ALA A 304 2.03 15.50 -21.99
CA ALA A 304 2.06 16.94 -21.93
C ALA A 304 3.33 17.47 -22.60
N GLU A 305 3.35 18.76 -22.95
CA GLU A 305 4.58 19.41 -23.45
C GLU A 305 5.72 19.32 -22.43
N SER A 306 5.40 19.40 -21.14
CA SER A 306 6.33 19.22 -20.02
C SER A 306 6.94 17.81 -19.91
N GLY A 307 6.41 16.82 -20.63
CA GLY A 307 6.81 15.42 -20.53
C GLY A 307 5.97 14.59 -19.55
N MET A 308 5.07 15.20 -18.78
CA MET A 308 4.14 14.49 -17.90
C MET A 308 3.25 13.54 -18.71
N VAL A 309 3.12 12.30 -18.24
CA VAL A 309 2.29 11.25 -18.81
C VAL A 309 1.00 11.14 -18.01
N LEU A 310 -0.15 11.25 -18.69
CA LEU A 310 -1.45 10.90 -18.16
C LEU A 310 -1.91 9.61 -18.84
N ARG A 311 -2.17 8.57 -18.04
CA ARG A 311 -2.69 7.28 -18.53
C ARG A 311 -4.03 6.97 -17.87
N THR A 312 -4.96 6.44 -18.65
CA THR A 312 -6.16 5.82 -18.12
C THR A 312 -6.36 4.44 -18.70
N GLU A 313 -6.67 3.46 -17.87
CA GLU A 313 -6.92 2.10 -18.33
C GLU A 313 -8.19 1.55 -17.68
N VAL A 314 -9.00 0.85 -18.47
CA VAL A 314 -10.19 0.16 -17.99
C VAL A 314 -9.79 -1.27 -17.65
N ILE A 315 -10.04 -1.67 -16.41
CA ILE A 315 -9.66 -2.97 -15.87
C ILE A 315 -10.93 -3.76 -15.59
N ARG A 316 -11.01 -4.99 -16.10
CA ARG A 316 -12.20 -5.86 -16.04
C ARG A 316 -12.04 -7.05 -15.10
N GLU A 317 -10.80 -7.33 -14.72
CA GLU A 317 -10.44 -8.40 -13.81
C GLU A 317 -9.72 -7.79 -12.62
N TRP A 318 -9.95 -8.36 -11.44
CA TRP A 318 -9.20 -8.03 -10.25
C TRP A 318 -7.73 -8.40 -10.47
N PHE A 319 -6.84 -7.44 -10.31
CA PHE A 319 -5.40 -7.65 -10.25
C PHE A 319 -4.84 -6.99 -9.01
N THR A 320 -3.69 -7.48 -8.54
CA THR A 320 -2.93 -6.80 -7.50
C THR A 320 -2.12 -5.68 -8.13
N LEU A 321 -2.22 -4.47 -7.58
CA LEU A 321 -1.60 -3.27 -8.15
C LEU A 321 -0.10 -3.47 -8.43
N ASP A 322 0.59 -4.19 -7.55
CA ASP A 322 2.02 -4.44 -7.69
C ASP A 322 2.40 -5.24 -8.93
N ARG A 323 1.58 -6.23 -9.33
CA ARG A 323 1.83 -7.02 -10.54
C ARG A 323 1.68 -6.19 -11.81
N LYS A 324 0.77 -5.23 -11.79
CA LYS A 324 0.53 -4.34 -12.93
C LYS A 324 1.57 -3.23 -13.02
N LEU A 325 2.02 -2.73 -11.87
CA LEU A 325 2.95 -1.60 -11.79
C LEU A 325 4.43 -2.02 -11.87
N GLY A 326 4.78 -3.23 -11.44
CA GLY A 326 6.16 -3.73 -11.46
C GLY A 326 7.11 -2.99 -10.50
N TRP A 327 6.61 -2.15 -9.60
CA TRP A 327 7.44 -1.26 -8.77
C TRP A 327 8.34 -1.97 -7.74
N PHE A 328 8.08 -3.25 -7.48
CA PHE A 328 8.75 -4.04 -6.44
C PHE A 328 9.66 -5.14 -7.04
N GLU A 329 9.81 -5.16 -8.37
CA GLU A 329 10.74 -6.08 -9.03
C GLU A 329 12.15 -5.52 -8.90
N VAL A 330 13.03 -6.29 -8.24
CA VAL A 330 14.48 -6.05 -8.14
C VAL A 330 15.20 -7.17 -8.85
#